data_AF-A0A9N9FLV9-F1
#
_entry.id   AF-A0A9N9FLV9-F1
#
_cell.length_a   1.000
_cell.length_b   1.000
_cell.length_c   1.000
_cell.angle_alpha   90.00
_cell.angle_beta   90.00
_cell.angle_gamma   90.00
#
_symmetry.space_group_name_H-M   'P 1'
#
loop_
_entity.id
_entity.type
_entity.pdbx_description
1 polymer ?
#
loop_
_entity_poly.entity_id
_entity_poly.type
_entity_poly.pdbx_seq_one_letter_code
_entity_poly.pdbx_strand_id
1 'polypeptide(L)'
;MSDDVAITLNNNLIMFNAYLLLSHSNDVYLQSGRRGTEKALQEPFLVRKMWESEIRPKKLRFMISEMDPSTSIRLGIRNVTTILWFVVTDTKATASLKRQARFIESLAQYHDGNVWDNTIIVTKGNVIHKGPREAAKEIARKIHEKKHGKIPTIATFSNIWKPLHFVDSWIEKLLTLLDIEKDLLVKTSDFKILLFESLEDTNVYAKRKFTSDKLNSHGVFKGSEPERILAKYESIMKEHLEHPISLSFKRVKCLRCPEETDPRLAVPNCHMETERIHGNKKYIHNGEIIPKHTGNLALYHPDSMEQYHPNSVELVHTGQPYGGETKKVMDNSAGAWTLRIVTIGLVNPTETEINAMRWDCCEKNIRSSGCTLVYRCCKKKPDDSGCLQRYKCCHAEASPGCNYRYDCCNQSSKSKGCEELYKICDHKVKDDPCFPVCEDCEEVMNSIGCREICHHCKKIQAESEGCVNTAHTWL
;
A
#
# COMPACT_ATOMS: atom_id res chain seq x y z
N MET A 1 -74.58 15.30 -15.78
CA MET A 1 -73.95 14.34 -16.72
C MET A 1 -72.58 14.86 -17.07
N SER A 2 -71.56 14.38 -16.36
CA SER A 2 -70.23 14.05 -16.90
C SER A 2 -69.46 13.47 -15.72
N ASP A 3 -69.33 12.16 -15.75
CA ASP A 3 -68.85 11.34 -14.65
C ASP A 3 -67.38 11.62 -14.33
N ASP A 4 -67.12 11.98 -13.07
CA ASP A 4 -65.81 11.94 -12.45
C ASP A 4 -65.39 10.48 -12.27
N VAL A 5 -64.41 10.04 -13.05
CA VAL A 5 -63.69 8.79 -12.79
C VAL A 5 -62.33 9.15 -12.20
N ALA A 6 -62.28 9.20 -10.87
CA ALA A 6 -61.03 9.18 -10.12
C ALA A 6 -60.33 7.84 -10.36
N ILE A 7 -59.22 7.85 -11.10
CA ILE A 7 -58.32 6.69 -11.18
C ILE A 7 -57.19 6.91 -10.16
N THR A 8 -57.35 6.32 -8.98
CA THR A 8 -56.28 6.16 -8.00
C THR A 8 -55.23 5.20 -8.56
N LEU A 9 -54.02 5.70 -8.81
CA LEU A 9 -52.85 4.88 -9.14
C LEU A 9 -51.87 4.92 -7.97
N ASN A 10 -51.97 3.95 -7.07
CA ASN A 10 -50.97 3.69 -6.03
C ASN A 10 -50.02 2.62 -6.52
N ASN A 11 -48.80 3.00 -6.91
CA ASN A 11 -47.58 2.17 -6.92
C ASN A 11 -46.38 3.10 -7.14
N ASN A 12 -45.56 3.30 -6.11
CA ASN A 12 -44.48 4.29 -6.11
C ASN A 12 -43.12 3.58 -6.25
N LEU A 13 -42.52 3.70 -7.44
CA LEU A 13 -41.20 3.18 -7.77
C LEU A 13 -40.17 4.32 -7.78
N ILE A 14 -39.02 4.16 -7.13
CA ILE A 14 -37.91 5.14 -7.24
C ILE A 14 -36.75 4.54 -8.04
N MET A 15 -36.26 5.26 -9.04
CA MET A 15 -35.04 4.92 -9.79
C MET A 15 -33.91 5.94 -9.56
N PHE A 16 -32.69 5.46 -9.36
CA PHE A 16 -31.46 6.27 -9.27
C PHE A 16 -30.51 5.99 -10.44
N ASN A 17 -30.27 6.98 -11.30
CA ASN A 17 -29.26 6.88 -12.36
C ASN A 17 -27.91 7.47 -11.92
N ALA A 18 -26.83 6.94 -12.49
CA ALA A 18 -25.46 7.32 -12.18
C ALA A 18 -24.83 8.19 -13.27
N TYR A 19 -25.39 9.34 -13.64
CA TYR A 19 -24.66 10.39 -14.39
C TYR A 19 -25.27 11.79 -14.19
N LEU A 20 -24.44 12.74 -13.76
CA LEU A 20 -24.63 14.18 -13.97
C LEU A 20 -23.24 14.81 -14.20
N LEU A 21 -22.94 15.14 -15.47
CA LEU A 21 -21.93 16.11 -15.86
C LEU A 21 -22.61 17.00 -16.90
N LEU A 22 -23.19 18.11 -16.44
CA LEU A 22 -23.68 19.19 -17.29
C LEU A 22 -22.75 20.38 -17.08
N SER A 23 -21.80 20.58 -18.01
CA SER A 23 -21.26 21.92 -18.25
C SER A 23 -22.15 22.60 -19.29
N HIS A 24 -22.77 23.70 -18.89
CA HIS A 24 -23.44 24.64 -19.79
C HIS A 24 -22.46 25.23 -20.81
N SER A 25 -22.79 25.16 -22.09
CA SER A 25 -22.84 26.34 -22.98
C SER A 25 -23.40 25.94 -24.34
N ASN A 26 -24.51 26.56 -24.74
CA ASN A 26 -24.99 26.54 -26.12
C ASN A 26 -24.27 27.61 -26.96
N ASP A 27 -24.11 27.25 -28.23
CA ASP A 27 -24.01 28.05 -29.46
C ASP A 27 -22.73 28.87 -29.75
N VAL A 28 -22.03 28.51 -30.84
CA VAL A 28 -21.91 29.30 -32.10
C VAL A 28 -21.42 28.38 -33.25
N TYR A 29 -22.08 28.50 -34.41
CA TYR A 29 -21.80 27.87 -35.71
C TYR A 29 -20.40 28.18 -36.29
N LEU A 30 -19.77 27.22 -37.00
CA LEU A 30 -19.22 27.43 -38.36
C LEU A 30 -18.71 26.14 -39.03
N GLN A 31 -18.98 26.06 -40.33
CA GLN A 31 -18.58 25.00 -41.27
C GLN A 31 -17.06 24.89 -41.43
N SER A 32 -16.54 23.67 -41.55
CA SER A 32 -15.62 23.25 -42.63
C SER A 32 -15.28 21.77 -42.48
N GLY A 33 -15.26 21.05 -43.60
CA GLY A 33 -15.10 19.60 -43.62
C GLY A 33 -13.66 19.10 -43.57
N ARG A 34 -13.49 17.83 -43.18
CA ARG A 34 -12.67 16.83 -43.88
C ARG A 34 -12.84 15.46 -43.23
N ARG A 35 -12.67 14.44 -44.07
CA ARG A 35 -12.76 13.00 -43.78
C ARG A 35 -11.87 12.57 -42.63
N GLY A 36 -12.43 11.76 -41.74
CA GLY A 36 -11.71 10.92 -40.79
C GLY A 36 -12.69 9.88 -40.23
N THR A 37 -12.42 8.60 -40.44
CA THR A 37 -13.23 7.48 -39.97
C THR A 37 -13.06 7.29 -38.47
N GLU A 38 -14.04 7.71 -37.68
CA GLU A 38 -14.16 7.31 -36.27
C GLU A 38 -15.52 6.63 -36.05
N LYS A 39 -15.48 5.32 -35.75
CA LYS A 39 -16.61 4.57 -35.20
C LYS A 39 -16.87 5.08 -33.77
N ALA A 40 -17.69 6.11 -33.66
CA ALA A 40 -18.27 6.53 -32.38
C ALA A 40 -19.32 5.51 -31.93
N LEU A 41 -19.19 5.07 -30.68
CA LEU A 41 -20.07 4.14 -29.95
C LEU A 41 -21.55 4.56 -30.02
N GLN A 42 -22.37 3.78 -30.74
CA GLN A 42 -23.83 3.92 -30.84
C GLN A 42 -24.62 3.17 -29.73
N GLU A 43 -23.94 2.56 -28.76
CA GLU A 43 -24.56 1.63 -27.81
C GLU A 43 -25.44 2.21 -26.67
N PRO A 44 -25.33 3.48 -26.24
CA PRO A 44 -26.25 4.01 -25.22
C PRO A 44 -27.69 4.21 -25.73
N PHE A 45 -27.88 4.31 -27.05
CA PHE A 45 -29.14 4.72 -27.66
C PHE A 45 -30.17 3.59 -27.77
N LEU A 46 -29.73 2.34 -27.94
CA LEU A 46 -30.61 1.17 -28.10
C LEU A 46 -31.28 0.75 -26.79
N VAL A 47 -30.58 0.79 -25.65
CA VAL A 47 -31.19 0.49 -24.34
C VAL A 47 -32.12 1.61 -23.89
N ARG A 48 -31.75 2.86 -24.17
CA ARG A 48 -32.60 4.01 -23.92
C ARG A 48 -33.88 3.93 -24.77
N LYS A 49 -33.79 3.60 -26.06
CA LYS A 49 -34.97 3.32 -26.89
C LYS A 49 -35.76 2.09 -26.44
N MET A 50 -35.14 0.96 -26.12
CA MET A 50 -35.87 -0.22 -25.58
C MET A 50 -36.68 0.14 -24.33
N TRP A 51 -36.11 0.99 -23.47
CA TRP A 51 -36.73 1.47 -22.24
C TRP A 51 -37.75 2.61 -22.49
N GLU A 52 -37.56 3.45 -23.52
CA GLU A 52 -38.42 4.60 -23.83
C GLU A 52 -39.54 4.29 -24.85
N SER A 53 -39.38 3.31 -25.75
CA SER A 53 -40.27 3.08 -26.90
C SER A 53 -41.17 1.84 -26.81
N GLU A 54 -40.81 0.77 -26.08
CA GLU A 54 -41.59 -0.49 -26.12
C GLU A 54 -42.02 -1.04 -24.76
N ILE A 55 -41.31 -0.76 -23.66
CA ILE A 55 -41.76 -1.09 -22.30
C ILE A 55 -42.70 0.02 -21.80
N ARG A 56 -43.90 0.12 -22.39
CA ARG A 56 -45.04 0.86 -21.82
C ARG A 56 -45.98 -0.12 -21.10
N PRO A 57 -45.81 -0.40 -19.80
CA PRO A 57 -46.99 -0.48 -18.96
C PRO A 57 -47.58 0.93 -18.93
N LYS A 58 -48.89 1.08 -19.17
CA LYS A 58 -49.64 2.33 -18.96
C LYS A 58 -49.68 2.78 -17.47
N LYS A 59 -48.74 2.33 -16.63
CA LYS A 59 -48.64 2.61 -15.21
C LYS A 59 -47.18 2.89 -14.82
N LEU A 60 -46.92 4.18 -14.61
CA LEU A 60 -45.90 4.81 -13.76
C LEU A 60 -44.40 4.45 -13.92
N ARG A 61 -43.60 5.51 -14.11
CA ARG A 61 -42.17 5.59 -13.79
C ARG A 61 -41.95 6.81 -12.89
N PHE A 62 -41.20 6.68 -11.79
CA PHE A 62 -40.60 7.84 -11.12
C PHE A 62 -39.08 7.64 -10.97
N MET A 63 -38.33 8.64 -11.41
CA MET A 63 -36.88 8.76 -11.20
C MET A 63 -36.64 9.89 -10.22
N ILE A 64 -36.20 9.60 -8.99
CA ILE A 64 -35.93 10.66 -8.01
C ILE A 64 -34.62 11.39 -8.32
N SER A 65 -33.66 10.76 -9.03
CA SER A 65 -32.43 11.47 -9.40
C SER A 65 -32.63 12.59 -10.43
N GLU A 66 -33.77 12.62 -11.14
CA GLU A 66 -34.10 13.64 -12.15
C GLU A 66 -35.41 14.39 -11.83
N MET A 67 -36.17 13.97 -10.84
CA MET A 67 -37.32 14.74 -10.35
C MET A 67 -36.79 15.95 -9.60
N ASP A 68 -37.24 17.15 -9.99
CA ASP A 68 -37.18 18.28 -9.09
C ASP A 68 -37.85 17.84 -7.77
N PRO A 69 -37.15 17.91 -6.64
CA PRO A 69 -37.66 17.58 -5.31
C PRO A 69 -39.05 18.16 -5.01
N SER A 70 -39.31 19.36 -5.56
CA SER A 70 -40.60 20.02 -5.43
C SER A 70 -41.74 19.19 -6.04
N THR A 71 -41.45 18.40 -7.06
CA THR A 71 -42.42 17.54 -7.76
C THR A 71 -42.82 16.33 -6.91
N SER A 72 -41.86 15.63 -6.27
CA SER A 72 -42.20 14.48 -5.40
C SER A 72 -43.06 14.90 -4.22
N ILE A 73 -42.76 16.07 -3.65
CA ILE A 73 -43.53 16.70 -2.59
C ILE A 73 -44.93 17.12 -3.09
N ARG A 74 -45.03 17.71 -4.28
CA ARG A 74 -46.31 18.09 -4.91
C ARG A 74 -47.19 16.89 -5.24
N LEU A 75 -46.59 15.78 -5.67
CA LEU A 75 -47.31 14.53 -5.96
C LEU A 75 -47.73 13.77 -4.70
N GLY A 76 -47.35 14.23 -3.50
CA GLY A 76 -47.74 13.61 -2.24
C GLY A 76 -47.23 12.18 -2.09
N ILE A 77 -46.05 11.88 -2.65
CA ILE A 77 -45.42 10.56 -2.50
C ILE A 77 -45.06 10.37 -1.03
N ARG A 78 -45.81 9.54 -0.30
CA ARG A 78 -45.58 9.26 1.13
C ARG A 78 -44.96 7.91 1.40
N ASN A 79 -44.99 7.01 0.43
CA ASN A 79 -44.54 5.63 0.59
C ASN A 79 -43.74 5.21 -0.62
N VAL A 80 -42.64 4.49 -0.38
CA VAL A 80 -41.78 3.90 -1.41
C VAL A 80 -41.77 2.40 -1.20
N THR A 81 -42.23 1.65 -2.18
CA THR A 81 -42.19 0.19 -2.08
C THR A 81 -40.85 -0.37 -2.52
N THR A 82 -40.20 0.26 -3.51
CA THR A 82 -39.00 -0.30 -4.12
C THR A 82 -38.06 0.81 -4.60
N ILE A 83 -36.77 0.62 -4.32
CA ILE A 83 -35.66 1.46 -4.75
C ILE A 83 -34.83 0.67 -5.75
N LEU A 84 -34.71 1.17 -6.99
CA LEU A 84 -33.77 0.63 -7.96
C LEU A 84 -32.46 1.41 -7.90
N TRP A 85 -31.39 0.73 -7.48
CA TRP A 85 -30.06 1.29 -7.43
C TRP A 85 -29.21 0.77 -8.59
N PHE A 86 -29.07 1.58 -9.63
CA PHE A 86 -28.28 1.22 -10.81
C PHE A 86 -26.79 1.46 -10.55
N VAL A 87 -26.00 0.38 -10.62
CA VAL A 87 -24.57 0.40 -10.33
C VAL A 87 -23.79 0.15 -11.62
N VAL A 88 -22.94 1.11 -11.99
CA VAL A 88 -22.05 1.03 -13.16
C VAL A 88 -20.73 0.38 -12.77
N THR A 89 -20.11 -0.33 -13.72
CA THR A 89 -18.91 -1.13 -13.48
C THR A 89 -17.58 -0.39 -13.35
N ASP A 90 -17.59 0.93 -13.37
CA ASP A 90 -16.35 1.70 -13.33
C ASP A 90 -15.72 1.71 -11.92
N THR A 91 -14.50 1.21 -11.82
CA THR A 91 -13.68 1.23 -10.59
C THR A 91 -13.47 2.66 -10.05
N LYS A 92 -13.52 3.68 -10.92
CA LYS A 92 -13.45 5.09 -10.52
C LYS A 92 -14.74 5.62 -9.89
N ALA A 93 -15.85 4.86 -9.95
CA ALA A 93 -17.15 5.30 -9.46
C ALA A 93 -17.34 5.16 -7.92
N THR A 94 -16.33 4.74 -7.16
CA THR A 94 -16.43 4.54 -5.70
C THR A 94 -17.00 5.76 -4.96
N ALA A 95 -16.60 6.97 -5.33
CA ALA A 95 -17.13 8.20 -4.74
C ALA A 95 -18.61 8.42 -5.08
N SER A 96 -19.02 8.10 -6.32
CA SER A 96 -20.41 8.19 -6.76
C SER A 96 -21.31 7.19 -6.02
N LEU A 97 -20.87 5.93 -5.91
CA LEU A 97 -21.59 4.88 -5.18
C LEU A 97 -21.75 5.24 -3.71
N LYS A 98 -20.71 5.80 -3.08
CA LYS A 98 -20.80 6.31 -1.69
C LYS A 98 -21.85 7.41 -1.56
N ARG A 99 -21.95 8.34 -2.53
CA ARG A 99 -22.98 9.40 -2.50
C ARG A 99 -24.39 8.82 -2.65
N GLN A 100 -24.59 7.91 -3.59
CA GLN A 100 -25.88 7.23 -3.81
C GLN A 100 -26.31 6.42 -2.59
N ALA A 101 -25.42 5.63 -2.01
CA ALA A 101 -25.73 4.84 -0.84
C ALA A 101 -26.04 5.71 0.39
N ARG A 102 -25.34 6.84 0.58
CA ARG A 102 -25.70 7.82 1.62
C ARG A 102 -27.09 8.40 1.40
N PHE A 103 -27.44 8.68 0.15
CA PHE A 103 -28.77 9.17 -0.19
C PHE A 103 -29.84 8.15 0.16
N ILE A 104 -29.68 6.88 -0.26
CA ILE A 104 -30.61 5.80 0.07
C ILE A 104 -30.76 5.66 1.59
N GLU A 105 -29.65 5.62 2.34
CA GLU A 105 -29.66 5.57 3.81
C GLU A 105 -30.33 6.80 4.45
N SER A 106 -30.30 7.96 3.78
CA SER A 106 -30.98 9.17 4.25
C SER A 106 -32.50 9.12 4.05
N LEU A 107 -33.01 8.30 3.12
CA LEU A 107 -34.45 8.06 3.00
C LEU A 107 -34.99 7.37 4.25
N ALA A 108 -34.19 6.51 4.87
CA ALA A 108 -34.50 5.84 6.14
C ALA A 108 -34.38 6.74 7.38
N GLN A 109 -33.98 8.01 7.27
CA GLN A 109 -33.77 8.87 8.45
C GLN A 109 -35.03 9.03 9.31
N TYR A 110 -36.20 8.85 8.72
CA TYR A 110 -37.50 8.99 9.39
C TYR A 110 -38.34 7.72 9.33
N HIS A 111 -37.71 6.59 8.99
CA HIS A 111 -38.35 5.30 8.87
C HIS A 111 -37.67 4.33 9.84
N ASP A 112 -38.46 3.68 10.70
CA ASP A 112 -37.94 2.76 11.72
C ASP A 112 -37.49 1.39 11.17
N GLY A 113 -37.55 1.20 9.85
CA GLY A 113 -37.10 -0.03 9.17
C GLY A 113 -35.89 0.15 8.25
N ASN A 114 -35.31 -0.98 7.83
CA ASN A 114 -34.15 -1.03 6.96
C ASN A 114 -34.51 -0.70 5.50
N VAL A 115 -34.10 0.48 5.01
CA VAL A 115 -34.32 0.91 3.61
C VAL A 115 -33.71 -0.05 2.58
N TRP A 116 -32.69 -0.82 2.97
CA TRP A 116 -32.02 -1.77 2.09
C TRP A 116 -32.87 -3.02 1.80
N ASP A 117 -33.86 -3.32 2.65
CA ASP A 117 -34.84 -4.41 2.41
C ASP A 117 -35.68 -4.13 1.16
N ASN A 118 -35.89 -2.86 0.83
CA ASN A 118 -36.64 -2.41 -0.34
C ASN A 118 -35.76 -2.01 -1.52
N THR A 119 -34.45 -2.28 -1.45
CA THR A 119 -33.50 -1.88 -2.49
C THR A 119 -33.17 -3.06 -3.41
N ILE A 120 -33.25 -2.83 -4.70
CA ILE A 120 -32.80 -3.75 -5.76
C ILE A 120 -31.55 -3.16 -6.40
N ILE A 121 -30.41 -3.84 -6.26
CA ILE A 121 -29.18 -3.44 -6.94
C ILE A 121 -29.27 -3.94 -8.38
N VAL A 122 -29.22 -3.02 -9.33
CA VAL A 122 -29.28 -3.33 -10.76
C VAL A 122 -27.90 -3.11 -11.37
N THR A 123 -27.20 -4.19 -11.70
CA THR A 123 -25.88 -4.10 -12.37
C THR A 123 -26.01 -4.35 -13.86
N LYS A 124 -25.50 -3.42 -14.66
CA LYS A 124 -25.33 -3.55 -16.11
C LYS A 124 -23.85 -3.79 -16.42
N GLY A 125 -23.51 -4.85 -17.16
CA GLY A 125 -22.14 -5.03 -17.64
C GLY A 125 -21.74 -6.45 -18.02
N ASN A 126 -20.61 -6.54 -18.71
CA ASN A 126 -20.03 -7.75 -19.32
C ASN A 126 -19.21 -8.62 -18.35
N VAL A 127 -18.86 -8.12 -17.15
CA VAL A 127 -18.03 -8.85 -16.16
C VAL A 127 -18.84 -9.19 -14.91
N ILE A 128 -18.90 -10.47 -14.58
CA ILE A 128 -19.78 -11.05 -13.56
C ILE A 128 -19.02 -11.38 -12.25
N HIS A 129 -17.68 -11.43 -12.28
CA HIS A 129 -16.88 -11.87 -11.14
C HIS A 129 -16.49 -10.71 -10.21
N LYS A 130 -16.73 -10.86 -8.89
CA LYS A 130 -16.38 -9.93 -7.78
C LYS A 130 -16.39 -8.46 -8.19
N GLY A 131 -17.51 -8.07 -8.80
CA GLY A 131 -17.63 -6.82 -9.51
C GLY A 131 -18.25 -5.69 -8.66
N PRO A 132 -18.87 -4.70 -9.34
CA PRO A 132 -19.45 -3.50 -8.73
C PRO A 132 -20.58 -3.80 -7.75
N ARG A 133 -21.20 -4.97 -7.90
CA ARG A 133 -22.18 -5.53 -6.96
C ARG A 133 -21.60 -5.62 -5.55
N GLU A 134 -20.49 -6.33 -5.40
CA GLU A 134 -19.85 -6.54 -4.10
C GLU A 134 -19.33 -5.21 -3.55
N ALA A 135 -18.87 -4.32 -4.43
CA ALA A 135 -18.48 -2.96 -4.03
C ALA A 135 -19.68 -2.13 -3.53
N ALA A 136 -20.83 -2.20 -4.20
CA ALA A 136 -22.05 -1.50 -3.81
C ALA A 136 -22.60 -2.05 -2.49
N LYS A 137 -22.65 -3.39 -2.34
CA LYS A 137 -23.00 -4.06 -1.09
C LYS A 137 -22.07 -3.65 0.05
N GLU A 138 -20.76 -3.66 -0.20
CA GLU A 138 -19.77 -3.26 0.80
C GLU A 138 -19.88 -1.80 1.22
N ILE A 139 -20.17 -0.90 0.26
CA ILE A 139 -20.39 0.52 0.52
C ILE A 139 -21.67 0.73 1.33
N ALA A 140 -22.76 0.08 0.96
CA ALA A 140 -24.04 0.14 1.68
C ALA A 140 -23.87 -0.34 3.12
N ARG A 141 -23.22 -1.51 3.32
CA ARG A 141 -22.87 -2.07 4.63
C ARG A 141 -22.09 -1.07 5.49
N LYS A 142 -20.98 -0.54 4.96
CA LYS A 142 -20.14 0.45 5.67
C LYS A 142 -20.89 1.72 6.06
N ILE A 143 -21.78 2.20 5.21
CA ILE A 143 -22.57 3.41 5.48
C ILE A 143 -23.57 3.15 6.60
N HIS A 144 -24.25 2.00 6.55
CA HIS A 144 -25.20 1.61 7.58
C HIS A 144 -24.53 1.39 8.94
N GLU A 145 -23.44 0.61 8.99
CA GLU A 145 -22.65 0.36 10.22
C GLU A 145 -22.13 1.67 10.83
N LYS A 146 -21.76 2.65 10.01
CA LYS A 146 -21.32 3.96 10.51
C LYS A 146 -22.44 4.71 11.22
N LYS A 147 -23.69 4.59 10.75
CA LYS A 147 -24.83 5.36 11.26
C LYS A 147 -25.48 4.71 12.48
N HIS A 148 -25.61 3.39 12.47
CA HIS A 148 -26.30 2.63 13.53
C HIS A 148 -25.34 1.97 14.52
N GLY A 149 -24.04 2.20 14.36
CA GLY A 149 -22.98 1.54 15.13
C GLY A 149 -22.58 0.20 14.52
N LYS A 150 -21.38 -0.27 14.87
CA LYS A 150 -20.97 -1.62 14.50
C LYS A 150 -21.90 -2.60 15.22
N ILE A 151 -22.62 -3.40 14.44
CA ILE A 151 -23.28 -4.59 14.98
C ILE A 151 -22.16 -5.43 15.61
N PRO A 152 -22.25 -5.84 16.89
CA PRO A 152 -21.18 -6.58 17.52
C PRO A 152 -20.89 -7.85 16.71
N THR A 153 -19.66 -7.97 16.23
CA THR A 153 -19.21 -9.16 15.51
C THR A 153 -19.16 -10.35 16.47
N ILE A 154 -19.27 -11.57 15.94
CA ILE A 154 -19.23 -12.82 16.73
C ILE A 154 -18.02 -12.88 17.66
N ALA A 155 -16.87 -12.34 17.24
CA ALA A 155 -15.65 -12.22 18.05
C ALA A 155 -15.82 -11.39 19.34
N THR A 156 -16.80 -10.49 19.38
CA THR A 156 -17.13 -9.69 20.56
C THR A 156 -17.95 -10.52 21.57
N PHE A 157 -18.83 -11.41 21.08
CA PHE A 157 -19.65 -12.28 21.92
C PHE A 157 -18.88 -13.50 22.45
N SER A 158 -17.94 -14.06 21.67
CA SER A 158 -17.13 -15.22 22.08
C SER A 158 -16.18 -14.95 23.25
N ASN A 159 -15.89 -13.66 23.54
CA ASN A 159 -15.11 -13.27 24.72
C ASN A 159 -15.96 -13.14 26.00
N ILE A 160 -17.29 -13.05 25.87
CA ILE A 160 -18.21 -12.88 27.01
C ILE A 160 -18.66 -14.25 27.56
N TRP A 161 -18.67 -15.30 26.73
CA TRP A 161 -19.17 -16.64 27.09
C TRP A 161 -18.05 -17.69 27.01
N LYS A 162 -17.16 -17.71 27.99
CA LYS A 162 -16.18 -18.79 28.24
C LYS A 162 -16.32 -19.23 29.70
N PRO A 163 -17.34 -20.01 30.09
CA PRO A 163 -17.10 -21.47 30.17
C PRO A 163 -18.39 -22.32 30.23
N LEU A 164 -18.76 -23.08 29.20
CA LEU A 164 -19.64 -24.25 29.35
C LEU A 164 -19.51 -25.17 28.13
N HIS A 165 -18.79 -26.27 28.30
CA HIS A 165 -18.41 -27.26 27.29
C HIS A 165 -19.57 -28.11 26.71
N PHE A 166 -20.83 -27.66 26.81
CA PHE A 166 -22.00 -28.48 26.48
C PHE A 166 -22.94 -27.89 25.43
N VAL A 167 -22.57 -26.77 24.79
CA VAL A 167 -23.50 -26.03 23.90
C VAL A 167 -22.94 -25.81 22.49
N ASP A 168 -21.93 -26.55 22.06
CA ASP A 168 -21.26 -26.28 20.77
C ASP A 168 -22.20 -26.46 19.57
N SER A 169 -23.08 -27.47 19.57
CA SER A 169 -24.00 -27.70 18.44
C SER A 169 -25.17 -26.71 18.38
N TRP A 170 -25.67 -26.25 19.53
CA TRP A 170 -26.76 -25.26 19.57
C TRP A 170 -26.23 -23.86 19.31
N ILE A 171 -25.02 -23.53 19.81
CA ILE A 171 -24.33 -22.26 19.53
C ILE A 171 -23.97 -22.17 18.05
N GLU A 172 -23.43 -23.19 17.40
CA GLU A 172 -23.15 -23.13 15.95
C GLU A 172 -24.44 -22.89 15.13
N LYS A 173 -25.57 -23.47 15.54
CA LYS A 173 -26.89 -23.23 14.91
C LYS A 173 -27.44 -21.83 15.20
N LEU A 174 -27.23 -21.31 16.41
CA LEU A 174 -27.59 -19.94 16.79
C LEU A 174 -26.68 -18.91 16.12
N LEU A 175 -25.39 -19.20 15.97
CA LEU A 175 -24.42 -18.37 15.29
C LEU A 175 -24.68 -18.33 13.79
N THR A 176 -25.06 -19.44 13.16
CA THR A 176 -25.52 -19.42 11.76
C THR A 176 -26.83 -18.68 11.59
N LEU A 177 -27.79 -18.80 12.52
CA LEU A 177 -29.02 -17.98 12.50
C LEU A 177 -28.72 -16.49 12.71
N LEU A 178 -27.81 -16.15 13.63
CA LEU A 178 -27.37 -14.78 13.89
C LEU A 178 -26.49 -14.21 12.76
N ASP A 179 -25.73 -15.03 12.04
CA ASP A 179 -24.96 -14.59 10.86
C ASP A 179 -25.89 -14.33 9.66
N ILE A 180 -26.98 -15.09 9.52
CA ILE A 180 -28.01 -14.87 8.50
C ILE A 180 -28.82 -13.60 8.80
N GLU A 181 -29.09 -13.29 10.08
CA GLU A 181 -29.77 -12.04 10.46
C GLU A 181 -28.87 -10.79 10.37
N LYS A 182 -27.54 -10.96 10.31
CA LYS A 182 -26.58 -9.84 10.34
C LYS A 182 -26.13 -9.33 8.99
N ASP A 183 -26.33 -10.08 7.90
CA ASP A 183 -26.11 -9.49 6.58
C ASP A 183 -27.29 -8.57 6.26
N LEU A 184 -27.08 -7.29 6.58
CA LEU A 184 -27.98 -6.17 6.34
C LEU A 184 -28.63 -6.17 4.94
N LEU A 185 -27.96 -6.81 3.98
CA LEU A 185 -28.34 -6.85 2.58
C LEU A 185 -28.91 -8.21 2.15
N VAL A 186 -29.30 -9.07 3.09
CA VAL A 186 -29.90 -10.41 2.80
C VAL A 186 -31.18 -10.27 1.98
N LYS A 187 -32.01 -9.27 2.30
CA LYS A 187 -33.24 -8.99 1.57
C LYS A 187 -33.03 -8.06 0.37
N THR A 188 -31.86 -7.44 0.23
CA THR A 188 -31.53 -6.64 -0.94
C THR A 188 -31.42 -7.54 -2.16
N SER A 189 -32.45 -7.50 -3.01
CA SER A 189 -32.46 -8.29 -4.23
C SER A 189 -31.39 -7.78 -5.21
N ASP A 190 -30.82 -8.71 -5.96
CA ASP A 190 -29.88 -8.40 -7.03
C ASP A 190 -30.53 -8.73 -8.36
N PHE A 191 -30.56 -7.74 -9.26
CA PHE A 191 -31.02 -7.93 -10.61
C PHE A 191 -29.91 -7.63 -11.61
N LYS A 192 -29.22 -8.70 -11.99
CA LYS A 192 -28.18 -8.67 -13.00
C LYS A 192 -28.78 -8.78 -14.39
N ILE A 193 -28.52 -7.77 -15.22
CA ILE A 193 -29.02 -7.70 -16.60
C ILE A 193 -27.83 -7.56 -17.55
N LEU A 194 -27.63 -8.58 -18.38
CA LEU A 194 -26.69 -8.56 -19.49
C LEU A 194 -27.46 -8.78 -20.78
N LEU A 195 -27.39 -7.84 -21.73
CA LEU A 195 -28.05 -8.01 -23.02
C LEU A 195 -27.21 -8.93 -23.88
N PHE A 196 -27.83 -9.98 -24.42
CA PHE A 196 -27.17 -10.99 -25.25
C PHE A 196 -26.48 -10.34 -26.46
N GLU A 197 -27.12 -9.33 -27.05
CA GLU A 197 -26.64 -8.58 -28.21
C GLU A 197 -25.45 -7.66 -27.88
N SER A 198 -25.16 -7.42 -26.60
CA SER A 198 -23.98 -6.66 -26.14
C SER A 198 -22.78 -7.55 -25.83
N LEU A 199 -22.89 -8.87 -26.03
CA LEU A 199 -21.80 -9.81 -25.80
C LEU A 199 -20.87 -9.88 -27.00
N GLU A 200 -19.56 -9.91 -26.73
CA GLU A 200 -18.57 -10.21 -27.77
C GLU A 200 -18.73 -11.65 -28.29
N ASP A 201 -18.40 -11.88 -29.57
CA ASP A 201 -18.43 -13.21 -30.21
C ASP A 201 -17.51 -14.24 -29.51
N THR A 202 -16.55 -13.75 -28.71
CA THR A 202 -15.65 -14.60 -27.92
C THR A 202 -16.33 -15.21 -26.70
N ASN A 203 -17.45 -14.62 -26.23
CA ASN A 203 -18.14 -14.96 -24.99
C ASN A 203 -18.80 -16.35 -25.07
N VAL A 204 -18.75 -17.10 -23.96
CA VAL A 204 -19.30 -18.47 -23.87
C VAL A 204 -20.80 -18.50 -24.18
N TYR A 205 -21.55 -17.46 -23.79
CA TYR A 205 -22.98 -17.38 -24.07
C TYR A 205 -23.27 -17.06 -25.53
N ALA A 206 -22.44 -16.26 -26.21
CA ALA A 206 -22.60 -15.96 -27.64
C ALA A 206 -22.22 -17.17 -28.51
N LYS A 207 -21.14 -17.88 -28.16
CA LYS A 207 -20.68 -19.08 -28.90
C LYS A 207 -21.64 -20.26 -28.79
N ARG A 208 -22.26 -20.42 -27.63
CA ARG A 208 -23.18 -21.53 -27.38
C ARG A 208 -24.60 -21.06 -27.69
N LYS A 209 -25.30 -21.79 -28.57
CA LYS A 209 -26.71 -21.52 -28.92
C LYS A 209 -27.66 -21.90 -27.77
N PHE A 210 -27.54 -21.23 -26.62
CA PHE A 210 -28.39 -21.47 -25.47
C PHE A 210 -29.83 -20.99 -25.73
N THR A 211 -30.80 -21.68 -25.13
CA THR A 211 -32.19 -21.23 -25.10
C THR A 211 -32.33 -20.00 -24.19
N SER A 212 -33.39 -19.21 -24.39
CA SER A 212 -33.64 -18.02 -23.58
C SER A 212 -33.79 -18.34 -22.09
N ASP A 213 -34.42 -19.47 -21.73
CA ASP A 213 -34.52 -19.90 -20.33
C ASP A 213 -33.14 -20.18 -19.71
N LYS A 214 -32.25 -20.82 -20.48
CA LYS A 214 -30.87 -21.07 -20.04
C LYS A 214 -30.09 -19.77 -19.91
N LEU A 215 -30.23 -18.83 -20.84
CA LEU A 215 -29.60 -17.50 -20.74
C LEU A 215 -30.11 -16.72 -19.52
N ASN A 216 -31.43 -16.67 -19.33
CA ASN A 216 -32.08 -15.94 -18.23
C ASN A 216 -31.65 -16.47 -16.85
N SER A 217 -31.42 -17.79 -16.72
CA SER A 217 -30.89 -18.37 -15.48
C SER A 217 -29.49 -17.88 -15.10
N HIS A 218 -28.75 -17.27 -16.04
CA HIS A 218 -27.43 -16.65 -15.82
C HIS A 218 -27.49 -15.11 -15.80
N GLY A 219 -28.69 -14.53 -15.87
CA GLY A 219 -28.92 -13.08 -15.99
C GLY A 219 -28.55 -12.50 -17.37
N VAL A 220 -28.55 -13.34 -18.41
CA VAL A 220 -28.38 -12.91 -19.80
C VAL A 220 -29.74 -12.90 -20.48
N PHE A 221 -30.15 -11.77 -21.06
CA PHE A 221 -31.45 -11.58 -21.68
C PHE A 221 -31.28 -11.13 -23.12
N LYS A 222 -32.14 -11.60 -24.03
CA LYS A 222 -32.17 -11.09 -25.40
C LYS A 222 -32.96 -9.78 -25.42
N GLY A 223 -32.42 -8.77 -26.09
CA GLY A 223 -33.11 -7.50 -26.34
C GLY A 223 -34.39 -7.69 -27.15
N SER A 224 -34.47 -8.76 -27.95
CA SER A 224 -35.69 -9.15 -28.67
C SER A 224 -36.81 -9.73 -27.80
N GLU A 225 -36.56 -10.00 -26.51
CA GLU A 225 -37.52 -10.63 -25.58
C GLU A 225 -37.71 -9.77 -24.29
N PRO A 226 -38.10 -8.48 -24.42
CA PRO A 226 -38.20 -7.56 -23.28
C PRO A 226 -39.20 -7.99 -22.21
N GLU A 227 -40.23 -8.76 -22.59
CA GLU A 227 -41.24 -9.31 -21.67
C GLU A 227 -40.61 -10.25 -20.62
N ARG A 228 -39.50 -10.92 -20.94
CA ARG A 228 -38.79 -11.80 -20.00
C ARG A 228 -38.01 -11.00 -18.96
N ILE A 229 -37.45 -9.86 -19.35
CA ILE A 229 -36.80 -8.92 -18.42
C ILE A 229 -37.87 -8.36 -17.48
N LEU A 230 -39.01 -7.94 -18.04
CA LEU A 230 -40.13 -7.40 -17.28
C LEU A 230 -40.70 -8.43 -16.29
N ALA A 231 -40.96 -9.66 -16.73
CA ALA A 231 -41.48 -10.72 -15.86
C ALA A 231 -40.52 -11.05 -14.70
N LYS A 232 -39.21 -11.08 -14.96
CA LYS A 232 -38.21 -11.28 -13.90
C LYS A 232 -38.21 -10.10 -12.92
N TYR A 233 -38.31 -8.89 -13.44
CA TYR A 233 -38.37 -7.67 -12.64
C TYR A 233 -39.62 -7.61 -11.76
N GLU A 234 -40.81 -7.89 -12.31
CA GLU A 234 -42.07 -7.97 -11.58
C GLU A 234 -42.03 -9.04 -10.48
N SER A 235 -41.42 -10.20 -10.77
CA SER A 235 -41.22 -11.26 -9.79
C SER A 235 -40.39 -10.80 -8.60
N ILE A 236 -39.32 -10.01 -8.82
CA ILE A 236 -38.49 -9.48 -7.75
C ILE A 236 -39.27 -8.42 -6.98
N MET A 237 -39.93 -7.48 -7.68
CA MET A 237 -40.70 -6.42 -7.04
C MET A 237 -41.81 -6.92 -6.12
N LYS A 238 -42.42 -8.06 -6.41
CA LYS A 238 -43.55 -8.59 -5.64
C LYS A 238 -43.20 -8.76 -4.15
N GLU A 239 -41.96 -9.15 -3.85
CA GLU A 239 -41.45 -9.31 -2.47
C GLU A 239 -41.32 -7.96 -1.74
N HIS A 240 -41.12 -6.87 -2.47
CA HIS A 240 -40.88 -5.52 -1.91
C HIS A 240 -42.17 -4.77 -1.59
N LEU A 241 -43.31 -5.19 -2.16
CA LEU A 241 -44.61 -4.52 -1.97
C LEU A 241 -45.14 -4.66 -0.53
N GLU A 242 -44.67 -5.65 0.23
CA GLU A 242 -45.16 -5.97 1.57
C GLU A 242 -44.60 -5.02 2.66
N HIS A 243 -43.56 -4.25 2.33
CA HIS A 243 -42.83 -3.43 3.31
C HIS A 243 -42.59 -2.00 2.82
N PRO A 244 -43.63 -1.19 2.55
CA PRO A 244 -43.42 0.18 2.05
C PRO A 244 -42.64 1.05 3.06
N ILE A 245 -41.61 1.73 2.58
CA ILE A 245 -40.86 2.75 3.32
C ILE A 245 -41.71 4.02 3.38
N SER A 246 -42.14 4.41 4.57
CA SER A 246 -42.78 5.71 4.76
C SER A 246 -41.76 6.84 4.63
N LEU A 247 -42.01 7.73 3.69
CA LEU A 247 -41.24 8.95 3.50
C LEU A 247 -41.92 10.11 4.23
N SER A 248 -41.26 10.65 5.24
CA SER A 248 -41.57 12.00 5.71
C SER A 248 -40.60 12.98 5.06
N PHE A 249 -41.12 13.89 4.25
CA PHE A 249 -40.35 15.03 3.74
C PHE A 249 -40.50 16.22 4.67
N LYS A 250 -39.39 16.85 5.04
CA LYS A 250 -39.41 18.10 5.79
C LYS A 250 -39.20 19.25 4.81
N ARG A 251 -40.19 20.11 4.61
CA ARG A 251 -39.98 21.32 3.81
C ARG A 251 -39.14 22.31 4.60
N VAL A 252 -37.99 22.66 4.07
CA VAL A 252 -37.12 23.70 4.64
C VAL A 252 -36.90 24.74 3.56
N LYS A 253 -37.22 26.00 3.87
CA LYS A 253 -36.96 27.13 2.99
C LYS A 253 -35.49 27.54 3.12
N CYS A 254 -34.78 27.61 2.01
CA CYS A 254 -33.43 28.16 2.01
C CYS A 254 -33.47 29.67 2.28
N LEU A 255 -32.52 30.18 3.06
CA LEU A 255 -32.37 31.63 3.27
C LEU A 255 -31.58 32.31 2.15
N ARG A 256 -30.84 31.55 1.34
CA ARG A 256 -29.94 32.08 0.29
C ARG A 256 -30.50 31.95 -1.12
N CYS A 257 -31.40 31.00 -1.34
CA CYS A 257 -32.10 30.82 -2.62
C CYS A 257 -33.61 30.67 -2.35
N PRO A 258 -34.48 30.85 -3.36
CA PRO A 258 -35.93 30.70 -3.18
C PRO A 258 -36.38 29.22 -3.07
N GLU A 259 -35.44 28.26 -2.99
CA GLU A 259 -35.75 26.83 -2.93
C GLU A 259 -36.37 26.46 -1.56
N GLU A 260 -37.52 25.79 -1.60
CA GLU A 260 -38.18 25.20 -0.43
C GLU A 260 -38.35 23.71 -0.68
N THR A 261 -37.50 22.91 -0.04
CA THR A 261 -37.40 21.48 -0.32
C THR A 261 -36.90 20.71 0.90
N ASP A 262 -36.92 19.38 0.80
CA ASP A 262 -36.25 18.54 1.79
C ASP A 262 -34.73 18.70 1.69
N PRO A 263 -34.01 18.97 2.80
CA PRO A 263 -32.56 19.15 2.77
C PRO A 263 -31.79 18.01 2.11
N ARG A 264 -32.34 16.78 2.11
CA ARG A 264 -31.73 15.62 1.43
C ARG A 264 -31.79 15.72 -0.09
N LEU A 265 -32.78 16.45 -0.59
CA LEU A 265 -33.09 16.60 -2.00
C LEU A 265 -32.56 17.91 -2.59
N ALA A 266 -32.16 18.86 -1.74
CA ALA A 266 -31.79 20.20 -2.15
C ALA A 266 -30.54 20.23 -3.06
N VAL A 267 -30.54 21.15 -4.02
CA VAL A 267 -29.41 21.29 -4.95
C VAL A 267 -28.15 21.74 -4.18
N PRO A 268 -26.98 21.08 -4.38
CA PRO A 268 -25.77 21.35 -3.58
C PRO A 268 -25.29 22.80 -3.58
N ASN A 269 -25.66 23.58 -4.61
CA ASN A 269 -25.26 24.97 -4.80
C ASN A 269 -25.44 25.82 -3.52
N CYS A 270 -26.55 25.65 -2.80
CA CYS A 270 -26.80 26.34 -1.53
C CYS A 270 -26.83 25.39 -0.31
N HIS A 271 -26.90 24.07 -0.52
CA HIS A 271 -27.36 23.12 0.50
C HIS A 271 -26.35 22.01 0.83
N MET A 272 -25.29 22.37 1.55
CA MET A 272 -24.34 21.43 2.16
C MET A 272 -23.33 20.77 1.19
N GLU A 273 -22.48 21.59 0.60
CA GLU A 273 -21.08 21.15 0.48
C GLU A 273 -20.46 21.31 1.87
N THR A 274 -20.25 20.20 2.58
CA THR A 274 -19.40 20.18 3.77
C THR A 274 -18.00 19.79 3.36
N GLU A 275 -17.03 20.54 3.85
CA GLU A 275 -15.62 20.23 3.69
C GLU A 275 -15.08 19.76 5.03
N ARG A 276 -14.21 18.75 5.00
CA ARG A 276 -13.54 18.25 6.19
C ARG A 276 -12.17 18.88 6.30
N ILE A 277 -11.94 19.65 7.36
CA ILE A 277 -10.65 20.30 7.65
C ILE A 277 -10.09 19.79 8.97
N HIS A 278 -8.77 19.87 9.11
CA HIS A 278 -8.11 19.75 10.40
C HIS A 278 -8.13 21.11 11.12
N GLY A 279 -8.15 21.08 12.45
CA GLY A 279 -8.07 22.27 13.29
C GLY A 279 -6.66 22.86 13.35
N ASN A 280 -6.27 23.36 14.52
CA ASN A 280 -4.91 23.85 14.73
C ASN A 280 -3.87 22.74 14.53
N LYS A 281 -2.68 23.14 14.06
CA LYS A 281 -1.56 22.23 13.89
C LYS A 281 -0.68 22.22 15.14
N LYS A 282 -0.30 21.03 15.61
CA LYS A 282 0.82 20.82 16.53
C LYS A 282 1.92 20.04 15.80
N TYR A 283 3.17 20.25 16.19
CA TYR A 283 4.29 19.51 15.63
C TYR A 283 4.69 18.40 16.59
N ILE A 284 4.88 17.20 16.07
CA ILE A 284 5.41 16.05 16.80
C ILE A 284 6.59 15.45 16.02
N HIS A 285 7.40 14.64 16.71
CA HIS A 285 8.22 13.65 16.01
C HIS A 285 7.41 12.38 15.89
N ASN A 286 7.26 11.87 14.67
CA ASN A 286 6.54 10.63 14.42
C ASN A 286 7.52 9.45 14.36
N GLY A 287 7.15 8.32 14.96
CA GLY A 287 7.89 7.06 14.85
C GLY A 287 8.60 6.59 16.13
N GLU A 288 9.09 5.36 16.05
CA GLU A 288 9.85 4.71 17.12
C GLU A 288 11.24 5.35 17.26
N ILE A 289 11.69 5.51 18.51
CA ILE A 289 13.05 5.95 18.82
C ILE A 289 13.98 4.75 18.63
N ILE A 290 14.97 4.88 17.75
CA ILE A 290 15.95 3.84 17.48
C ILE A 290 17.36 4.34 17.80
N PRO A 291 18.22 3.50 18.40
CA PRO A 291 19.63 3.83 18.57
C PRO A 291 20.34 3.71 17.21
N LYS A 292 20.95 4.80 16.73
CA LYS A 292 21.73 4.86 15.49
C LYS A 292 23.13 5.44 15.77
N HIS A 293 24.11 5.04 14.97
CA HIS A 293 25.39 5.74 14.91
C HIS A 293 25.33 6.75 13.77
N THR A 294 25.57 8.03 14.06
CA THR A 294 25.62 9.10 13.06
C THR A 294 27.03 9.33 12.49
N GLY A 295 28.06 8.85 13.21
CA GLY A 295 29.44 8.86 12.74
C GLY A 295 29.70 7.77 11.69
N ASN A 296 30.71 8.02 10.85
CA ASN A 296 31.18 7.02 9.89
C ASN A 296 31.91 5.87 10.60
N LEU A 297 32.00 4.72 9.93
CA LEU A 297 32.87 3.63 10.35
C LEU A 297 34.31 3.96 9.95
N ALA A 298 35.19 4.07 10.94
CA ALA A 298 36.63 4.18 10.73
C ALA A 298 37.33 2.87 11.08
N LEU A 299 38.37 2.58 10.30
CA LEU A 299 39.30 1.50 10.58
C LEU A 299 40.19 1.85 11.78
N TYR A 300 40.40 0.89 12.66
CA TYR A 300 41.31 1.03 13.80
C TYR A 300 41.95 -0.32 14.17
N HIS A 301 43.02 -0.26 14.96
CA HIS A 301 43.59 -1.43 15.62
C HIS A 301 43.21 -1.39 17.10
N PRO A 302 42.51 -2.41 17.64
CA PRO A 302 42.14 -2.45 19.05
C PRO A 302 43.34 -2.71 19.95
N ASP A 303 44.37 -3.37 19.42
CA ASP A 303 45.58 -3.72 20.16
C ASP A 303 46.77 -2.83 19.79
N SER A 304 47.70 -2.70 20.72
CA SER A 304 48.97 -1.99 20.50
C SER A 304 49.85 -2.72 19.48
N MET A 305 50.79 -1.98 18.90
CA MET A 305 51.89 -2.60 18.14
C MET A 305 52.77 -3.46 19.07
N GLU A 306 53.33 -4.53 18.52
CA GLU A 306 54.38 -5.35 19.11
C GLU A 306 55.62 -5.35 18.23
N GLN A 307 56.78 -5.51 18.85
CA GLN A 307 58.02 -5.76 18.15
C GLN A 307 58.14 -7.26 17.85
N TYR A 308 58.54 -7.63 16.63
CA TYR A 308 58.71 -9.02 16.23
C TYR A 308 59.87 -9.22 15.24
N HIS A 309 60.23 -10.48 15.02
CA HIS A 309 61.19 -10.90 13.98
C HIS A 309 60.45 -11.80 12.95
N PRO A 310 60.37 -11.41 11.66
CA PRO A 310 59.59 -12.15 10.66
C PRO A 310 60.27 -13.43 10.18
N ASN A 311 61.58 -13.54 10.36
CA ASN A 311 62.40 -14.59 9.76
C ASN A 311 62.88 -15.61 10.79
N SER A 312 63.17 -16.81 10.30
CA SER A 312 63.88 -17.82 11.07
C SER A 312 65.27 -17.33 11.49
N VAL A 313 65.72 -17.89 12.61
CA VAL A 313 67.09 -17.74 13.09
C VAL A 313 68.07 -18.45 12.16
N GLU A 314 69.28 -17.92 12.04
CA GLU A 314 70.38 -18.56 11.34
C GLU A 314 71.66 -18.52 12.16
N LEU A 315 72.54 -19.47 11.90
CA LEU A 315 73.86 -19.50 12.50
C LEU A 315 74.82 -18.67 11.65
N VAL A 316 75.40 -17.62 12.24
CA VAL A 316 76.47 -16.81 11.64
C VAL A 316 77.73 -16.87 12.48
N HIS A 317 78.88 -16.63 11.86
CA HIS A 317 80.11 -16.31 12.58
C HIS A 317 80.17 -14.81 12.78
N THR A 318 80.33 -14.35 14.03
CA THR A 318 80.32 -12.92 14.38
C THR A 318 81.69 -12.27 14.40
N GLY A 319 82.77 -13.05 14.33
CA GLY A 319 84.12 -12.52 14.29
C GLY A 319 84.81 -12.81 12.95
N GLN A 320 86.10 -12.47 12.85
CA GLN A 320 86.84 -12.50 11.59
C GLN A 320 87.56 -13.84 11.36
N PRO A 321 87.70 -14.27 10.09
CA PRO A 321 88.56 -15.39 9.78
C PRO A 321 90.02 -14.99 10.08
N TYR A 322 90.71 -15.82 10.84
CA TYR A 322 92.12 -15.62 11.19
C TYR A 322 92.91 -16.91 10.98
N GLY A 323 94.24 -16.75 10.90
CA GLY A 323 95.12 -17.81 10.44
C GLY A 323 95.03 -18.04 8.93
N GLY A 324 95.71 -19.08 8.46
CA GLY A 324 95.86 -19.37 7.03
C GLY A 324 97.21 -18.91 6.52
N GLU A 325 98.25 -19.70 6.77
CA GLU A 325 99.48 -19.57 6.02
C GLU A 325 99.24 -20.09 4.59
N THR A 326 99.57 -19.27 3.60
CA THR A 326 99.56 -19.67 2.20
C THR A 326 100.84 -20.44 1.92
N LYS A 327 100.73 -21.75 1.70
CA LYS A 327 101.84 -22.57 1.25
C LYS A 327 101.72 -22.77 -0.25
N LYS A 328 102.74 -22.36 -1.00
CA LYS A 328 102.84 -22.76 -2.41
C LYS A 328 103.16 -24.25 -2.46
N VAL A 329 102.23 -25.04 -2.98
CA VAL A 329 102.43 -26.46 -3.25
C VAL A 329 102.49 -26.69 -4.75
N MET A 330 103.09 -27.81 -5.18
CA MET A 330 103.09 -28.16 -6.59
C MET A 330 101.66 -28.38 -7.06
N ASP A 331 101.23 -27.67 -8.10
CA ASP A 331 99.97 -27.95 -8.77
C ASP A 331 100.11 -29.30 -9.49
N ASN A 332 99.28 -30.26 -9.10
CA ASN A 332 99.27 -31.62 -9.66
C ASN A 332 98.04 -31.87 -10.56
N SER A 333 97.31 -30.81 -10.94
CA SER A 333 96.23 -30.91 -11.90
C SER A 333 96.72 -31.36 -13.28
N ALA A 334 95.83 -31.96 -14.07
CA ALA A 334 96.15 -32.43 -15.43
C ALA A 334 96.67 -31.29 -16.34
N GLY A 335 96.16 -30.07 -16.16
CA GLY A 335 96.62 -28.89 -16.88
C GLY A 335 98.06 -28.50 -16.52
N ALA A 336 98.38 -28.50 -15.22
CA ALA A 336 99.73 -28.22 -14.72
C ALA A 336 100.77 -29.24 -15.19
N TRP A 337 100.40 -30.53 -15.21
CA TRP A 337 101.25 -31.58 -15.77
C TRP A 337 101.51 -31.40 -17.27
N THR A 338 100.48 -31.04 -18.04
CA THR A 338 100.63 -30.77 -19.48
C THR A 338 101.59 -29.61 -19.74
N LEU A 339 101.47 -28.54 -18.93
CA LEU A 339 102.35 -27.37 -19.04
C LEU A 339 103.82 -27.72 -18.73
N ARG A 340 104.09 -28.58 -17.75
CA ARG A 340 105.45 -29.06 -17.44
C ARG A 340 106.07 -29.84 -18.60
N ILE A 341 105.28 -30.66 -19.29
CA ILE A 341 105.73 -31.44 -20.45
C ILE A 341 106.08 -30.51 -21.62
N VAL A 342 105.19 -29.58 -21.96
CA VAL A 342 105.38 -28.67 -23.11
C VAL A 342 106.54 -27.69 -22.89
N THR A 343 106.77 -27.26 -21.65
CA THR A 343 107.85 -26.32 -21.30
C THR A 343 109.18 -27.00 -20.95
N ILE A 344 109.29 -28.33 -21.13
CA ILE A 344 110.49 -29.13 -20.82
C ILE A 344 110.99 -28.86 -19.39
N GLY A 345 110.06 -28.79 -18.44
CA GLY A 345 110.37 -28.59 -17.02
C GLY A 345 110.82 -27.18 -16.60
N LEU A 346 110.83 -26.19 -17.51
CA LEU A 346 111.23 -24.81 -17.17
C LEU A 346 110.23 -24.08 -16.26
N VAL A 347 108.94 -24.43 -16.35
CA VAL A 347 107.89 -23.82 -15.52
C VAL A 347 107.30 -24.88 -14.59
N ASN A 348 107.47 -24.67 -13.28
CA ASN A 348 106.79 -25.46 -12.25
C ASN A 348 105.54 -24.70 -11.77
N PRO A 349 104.36 -24.96 -12.35
CA PRO A 349 103.12 -24.41 -11.82
C PRO A 349 102.96 -24.84 -10.36
N THR A 350 102.72 -23.84 -9.51
CA THR A 350 102.44 -24.01 -8.09
C THR A 350 101.01 -23.54 -7.84
N GLU A 351 100.26 -24.32 -7.08
CA GLU A 351 98.97 -23.92 -6.54
C GLU A 351 99.19 -23.38 -5.13
N THR A 352 98.40 -22.39 -4.73
CA THR A 352 98.48 -21.87 -3.36
C THR A 352 97.51 -22.67 -2.49
N GLU A 353 98.03 -23.57 -1.67
CA GLU A 353 97.24 -24.25 -0.65
C GLU A 353 97.13 -23.34 0.57
N ILE A 354 95.89 -22.92 0.88
CA ILE A 354 95.61 -22.10 2.05
C ILE A 354 95.40 -23.07 3.22
N ASN A 355 96.31 -23.04 4.21
CA ASN A 355 96.11 -23.79 5.46
C ASN A 355 94.75 -23.40 6.09
N ALA A 356 94.09 -24.37 6.74
CA ALA A 356 92.73 -24.21 7.23
C ALA A 356 92.52 -22.93 8.05
N MET A 357 91.94 -21.90 7.44
CA MET A 357 91.50 -20.68 8.12
C MET A 357 90.41 -21.04 9.14
N ARG A 358 90.41 -20.35 10.29
CA ARG A 358 89.46 -20.58 11.37
C ARG A 358 88.74 -19.28 11.72
N TRP A 359 87.52 -19.38 12.26
CA TRP A 359 86.79 -18.25 12.80
C TRP A 359 87.24 -17.96 14.23
N ASP A 360 87.59 -16.72 14.56
CA ASP A 360 87.95 -16.29 15.93
C ASP A 360 86.82 -16.49 16.96
N CYS A 361 85.55 -16.45 16.53
CA CYS A 361 84.41 -16.61 17.44
C CYS A 361 84.28 -18.01 18.06
N CYS A 362 84.81 -19.05 17.40
CA CYS A 362 84.59 -20.44 17.81
C CYS A 362 85.69 -21.43 17.44
N GLU A 363 86.76 -20.96 16.80
CA GLU A 363 87.91 -21.72 16.32
C GLU A 363 87.59 -22.85 15.32
N LYS A 364 86.37 -22.90 14.80
CA LYS A 364 85.98 -23.87 13.76
C LYS A 364 86.53 -23.44 12.41
N ASN A 365 86.69 -24.41 11.51
CA ASN A 365 87.13 -24.21 10.13
C ASN A 365 86.23 -23.19 9.41
N ILE A 366 86.79 -22.41 8.48
CA ILE A 366 86.07 -21.38 7.72
C ILE A 366 84.82 -21.91 6.99
N ARG A 367 84.80 -23.19 6.63
CA ARG A 367 83.67 -23.89 5.98
C ARG A 367 82.60 -24.42 6.96
N SER A 368 82.79 -24.23 8.27
CA SER A 368 81.80 -24.66 9.26
C SER A 368 80.55 -23.77 9.25
N SER A 369 79.41 -24.33 9.65
CA SER A 369 78.21 -23.53 9.96
C SER A 369 78.50 -22.54 11.10
N GLY A 370 77.78 -21.42 11.10
CA GLY A 370 77.98 -20.34 12.06
C GLY A 370 78.00 -20.77 13.53
N CYS A 371 78.68 -19.97 14.35
CA CYS A 371 78.84 -20.21 15.79
C CYS A 371 77.75 -19.56 16.65
N THR A 372 77.08 -18.52 16.14
CA THR A 372 76.11 -17.71 16.90
C THR A 372 74.77 -17.70 16.19
N LEU A 373 73.71 -17.99 16.95
CA LEU A 373 72.35 -17.92 16.46
C LEU A 373 71.89 -16.45 16.44
N VAL A 374 71.46 -15.95 15.27
CA VAL A 374 70.96 -14.59 15.13
C VAL A 374 69.71 -14.55 14.26
N TYR A 375 68.86 -13.54 14.42
CA TYR A 375 67.74 -13.31 13.53
C TYR A 375 68.21 -12.79 12.17
N ARG A 376 67.77 -13.44 11.08
CA ARG A 376 68.09 -13.03 9.70
C ARG A 376 67.78 -11.56 9.40
N CYS A 377 66.72 -10.99 9.97
CA CYS A 377 66.29 -9.61 9.67
C CYS A 377 67.28 -8.53 10.13
N CYS A 378 67.99 -8.74 11.23
CA CYS A 378 68.74 -7.67 11.90
C CYS A 378 70.04 -8.12 12.56
N LYS A 379 70.38 -9.42 12.48
CA LYS A 379 71.56 -10.05 13.07
C LYS A 379 71.68 -9.90 14.60
N LYS A 380 70.59 -9.55 15.28
CA LYS A 380 70.46 -9.56 16.76
C LYS A 380 70.30 -10.98 17.31
N LYS A 381 70.57 -11.16 18.60
CA LYS A 381 70.43 -12.45 19.29
C LYS A 381 68.94 -12.82 19.52
N PRO A 382 68.60 -14.10 19.76
CA PRO A 382 67.22 -14.55 19.98
C PRO A 382 66.48 -13.89 21.14
N ASP A 383 67.21 -13.42 22.15
CA ASP A 383 66.64 -12.79 23.35
C ASP A 383 66.46 -11.27 23.20
N ASP A 384 66.93 -10.69 22.09
CA ASP A 384 66.78 -9.26 21.84
C ASP A 384 65.36 -8.91 21.37
N SER A 385 64.96 -7.65 21.58
CA SER A 385 63.64 -7.17 21.13
C SER A 385 63.53 -7.13 19.60
N GLY A 386 62.30 -7.38 19.12
CA GLY A 386 61.96 -7.45 17.70
C GLY A 386 62.50 -6.31 16.84
N CYS A 387 62.92 -6.63 15.61
CA CYS A 387 63.49 -5.69 14.65
C CYS A 387 62.43 -4.90 13.86
N LEU A 388 61.20 -5.43 13.77
CA LEU A 388 60.07 -4.84 13.05
C LEU A 388 58.88 -4.67 13.99
N GLN A 389 57.92 -3.84 13.59
CA GLN A 389 56.67 -3.62 14.32
C GLN A 389 55.49 -4.17 13.54
N ARG A 390 54.52 -4.75 14.24
CA ARG A 390 53.22 -5.16 13.69
C ARG A 390 52.12 -4.98 14.72
N TYR A 391 50.88 -4.85 14.28
CA TYR A 391 49.74 -4.81 15.20
C TYR A 391 49.44 -6.20 15.75
N LYS A 392 49.27 -6.34 17.08
CA LYS A 392 48.94 -7.64 17.71
C LYS A 392 47.65 -8.26 17.16
N CYS A 393 46.66 -7.44 16.79
CA CYS A 393 45.35 -7.93 16.33
C CYS A 393 45.40 -8.67 14.99
N CYS A 394 46.30 -8.28 14.07
CA CYS A 394 46.27 -8.75 12.68
C CYS A 394 47.65 -9.10 12.11
N HIS A 395 48.71 -8.88 12.88
CA HIS A 395 50.11 -9.10 12.49
C HIS A 395 50.56 -8.36 11.22
N ALA A 396 49.85 -7.31 10.81
CA ALA A 396 50.25 -6.45 9.69
C ALA A 396 51.18 -5.33 10.15
N GLU A 397 52.17 -4.97 9.33
CA GLU A 397 53.19 -3.97 9.65
C GLU A 397 52.74 -2.53 9.37
N ALA A 398 51.85 -2.33 8.39
CA ALA A 398 51.38 -1.01 7.96
C ALA A 398 49.96 -1.09 7.37
N SER A 399 48.99 -1.49 8.19
CA SER A 399 47.57 -1.51 7.79
C SER A 399 46.81 -0.31 8.39
N PRO A 400 45.86 0.31 7.65
CA PRO A 400 45.02 1.40 8.18
C PRO A 400 44.11 0.97 9.34
N GLY A 401 43.89 -0.33 9.55
CA GLY A 401 43.15 -0.89 10.68
C GLY A 401 42.74 -2.34 10.42
N CYS A 402 42.56 -3.13 11.48
CA CYS A 402 42.09 -4.52 11.42
C CYS A 402 40.62 -4.67 11.84
N ASN A 403 40.03 -3.61 12.41
CA ASN A 403 38.67 -3.62 12.94
C ASN A 403 37.96 -2.27 12.65
N TYR A 404 36.66 -2.22 12.85
CA TYR A 404 35.84 -1.03 12.59
C TYR A 404 35.20 -0.48 13.87
N ARG A 405 35.24 0.84 14.03
CA ARG A 405 34.53 1.56 15.09
C ARG A 405 33.79 2.76 14.53
N TYR A 406 32.74 3.19 15.21
CA TYR A 406 32.01 4.39 14.84
C TYR A 406 32.69 5.63 15.41
N ASP A 407 32.95 6.63 14.57
CA ASP A 407 33.61 7.88 14.98
C ASP A 407 32.79 8.68 16.01
N CYS A 408 31.47 8.52 16.05
CA CYS A 408 30.61 9.24 17.01
C CYS A 408 30.92 8.88 18.48
N CYS A 409 31.37 7.65 18.75
CA CYS A 409 31.45 7.13 20.11
C CYS A 409 32.65 6.21 20.36
N ASN A 410 33.48 5.97 19.35
CA ASN A 410 34.58 5.00 19.36
C ASN A 410 34.18 3.56 19.72
N GLN A 411 32.89 3.22 19.70
CA GLN A 411 32.44 1.86 19.95
C GLN A 411 32.61 0.99 18.69
N SER A 412 32.78 -0.31 18.90
CA SER A 412 32.93 -1.27 17.80
C SER A 412 31.72 -1.27 16.86
N SER A 413 31.92 -1.71 15.62
CA SER A 413 30.85 -1.85 14.61
C SER A 413 29.68 -2.75 15.02
N LYS A 414 29.85 -3.57 16.08
CA LYS A 414 28.80 -4.44 16.64
C LYS A 414 27.99 -3.80 17.78
N SER A 415 28.34 -2.57 18.19
CA SER A 415 27.62 -1.87 19.26
C SER A 415 26.25 -1.37 18.81
N LYS A 416 25.32 -1.24 19.76
CA LYS A 416 24.05 -0.51 19.53
C LYS A 416 24.37 0.98 19.31
N GLY A 417 23.54 1.67 18.54
CA GLY A 417 23.76 3.08 18.19
C GLY A 417 24.06 4.00 19.37
N CYS A 418 24.95 4.97 19.16
CA CYS A 418 25.39 5.96 20.14
C CYS A 418 24.38 7.09 20.39
N GLU A 419 23.45 7.31 19.47
CA GLU A 419 22.45 8.39 19.52
C GLU A 419 21.04 7.83 19.32
N GLU A 420 20.07 8.39 20.03
CA GLU A 420 18.65 8.05 19.87
C GLU A 420 18.01 8.99 18.86
N LEU A 421 17.49 8.43 17.76
CA LEU A 421 16.85 9.18 16.68
C LEU A 421 15.44 8.65 16.43
N TYR A 422 14.54 9.53 16.00
CA TYR A 422 13.23 9.13 15.50
C TYR A 422 13.37 8.48 14.13
N LYS A 423 12.93 7.23 13.99
CA LYS A 423 13.12 6.41 12.77
C LYS A 423 12.58 7.03 11.47
N ILE A 424 11.55 7.88 11.55
CA ILE A 424 10.91 8.46 10.36
C ILE A 424 11.61 9.75 9.90
N CYS A 425 12.08 10.59 10.83
CA CYS A 425 12.65 11.90 10.49
C CYS A 425 14.16 12.02 10.71
N ASP A 426 14.82 11.01 11.30
CA ASP A 426 16.25 11.03 11.66
C ASP A 426 16.67 12.21 12.57
N HIS A 427 15.72 12.92 13.19
CA HIS A 427 15.99 13.95 14.20
C HIS A 427 16.30 13.32 15.56
N LYS A 428 17.10 14.00 16.38
CA LYS A 428 17.43 13.57 17.74
C LYS A 428 16.22 13.73 18.66
N VAL A 429 16.13 12.91 19.71
CA VAL A 429 15.02 12.96 20.70
C VAL A 429 14.84 14.34 21.35
N LYS A 430 15.85 15.21 21.30
CA LYS A 430 15.82 16.58 21.86
C LYS A 430 15.65 17.69 20.82
N ASP A 431 15.60 17.36 19.53
CA ASP A 431 15.42 18.35 18.47
C ASP A 431 13.97 18.80 18.40
N ASP A 432 13.72 19.95 17.76
CA ASP A 432 12.37 20.45 17.54
C ASP A 432 11.54 19.47 16.69
N PRO A 433 10.25 19.28 17.03
CA PRO A 433 9.38 18.37 16.30
C PRO A 433 9.18 18.81 14.85
N CYS A 434 9.23 17.85 13.92
CA CYS A 434 9.29 18.15 12.48
C CYS A 434 8.03 17.76 11.70
N PHE A 435 7.06 17.09 12.33
CA PHE A 435 5.91 16.53 11.62
C PHE A 435 4.58 17.18 12.10
N PRO A 436 3.85 17.88 11.22
CA PRO A 436 2.61 18.55 11.59
C PRO A 436 1.43 17.56 11.66
N VAL A 437 0.75 17.53 12.79
CA VAL A 437 -0.50 16.80 13.01
C VAL A 437 -1.59 17.74 13.48
N CYS A 438 -2.84 17.33 13.29
CA CYS A 438 -3.97 18.04 13.85
C CYS A 438 -3.96 17.93 15.39
N GLU A 439 -4.11 19.05 16.09
CA GLU A 439 -4.17 19.07 17.54
C GLU A 439 -5.35 18.27 18.10
N ASP A 440 -6.47 18.23 17.36
CA ASP A 440 -7.73 17.60 17.81
C ASP A 440 -7.81 16.09 17.59
N CYS A 441 -7.25 15.59 16.48
CA CYS A 441 -7.38 14.17 16.10
C CYS A 441 -6.05 13.44 15.93
N GLU A 442 -4.93 14.14 16.05
CA GLU A 442 -3.57 13.60 15.91
C GLU A 442 -3.24 12.99 14.54
N GLU A 443 -4.15 13.12 13.57
CA GLU A 443 -3.93 12.69 12.20
C GLU A 443 -3.04 13.67 11.43
N VAL A 444 -2.39 13.17 10.39
CA VAL A 444 -1.52 13.97 9.53
C VAL A 444 -2.33 15.05 8.80
N MET A 445 -1.80 16.27 8.68
CA MET A 445 -2.55 17.41 8.12
C MET A 445 -3.02 17.22 6.66
N ASN A 446 -2.43 16.28 5.92
CA ASN A 446 -2.82 15.93 4.55
C ASN A 446 -3.89 14.82 4.47
N SER A 447 -4.35 14.28 5.61
CA SER A 447 -5.44 13.32 5.67
C SER A 447 -6.81 14.01 5.64
N ILE A 448 -7.88 13.22 5.59
CA ILE A 448 -9.25 13.75 5.67
C ILE A 448 -9.44 14.45 7.02
N GLY A 449 -9.87 15.72 6.98
CA GLY A 449 -10.08 16.52 8.18
C GLY A 449 -11.02 15.90 9.23
N CYS A 450 -10.76 16.22 10.50
CA CYS A 450 -11.56 15.78 11.64
C CYS A 450 -12.78 16.67 11.93
N ARG A 451 -12.79 17.92 11.48
CA ARG A 451 -13.89 18.86 11.65
C ARG A 451 -14.65 19.06 10.34
N GLU A 452 -15.97 19.04 10.41
CA GLU A 452 -16.83 19.38 9.26
C GLU A 452 -17.17 20.86 9.31
N ILE A 453 -16.79 21.58 8.25
CA ILE A 453 -17.15 22.97 8.03
C ILE A 453 -18.13 23.08 6.88
N CYS A 454 -19.02 24.07 6.96
CA CYS A 454 -19.79 24.45 5.79
C CYS A 454 -18.84 25.06 4.75
N HIS A 455 -18.84 24.56 3.51
CA HIS A 455 -17.98 25.05 2.43
C HIS A 455 -18.18 26.55 2.18
N HIS A 456 -19.41 27.05 2.40
CA HIS A 456 -19.78 28.44 2.15
C HIS A 456 -19.46 29.40 3.30
N CYS A 457 -19.81 29.07 4.56
CA CYS A 457 -19.59 29.98 5.68
C CYS A 457 -18.29 29.69 6.46
N LYS A 458 -17.60 28.59 6.15
CA LYS A 458 -16.36 28.12 6.79
C LYS A 458 -16.45 27.94 8.32
N LYS A 459 -17.66 27.96 8.90
CA LYS A 459 -17.91 27.68 10.32
C LYS A 459 -17.99 26.17 10.57
N ILE A 460 -17.48 25.74 11.74
CA ILE A 460 -17.50 24.36 12.22
C ILE A 460 -18.93 23.99 12.64
N GLN A 461 -19.46 22.88 12.11
CA GLN A 461 -20.84 22.48 12.33
C GLN A 461 -21.17 22.11 13.80
N ALA A 462 -20.17 21.70 14.59
CA ALA A 462 -20.36 21.32 15.99
C ALA A 462 -20.35 22.50 16.98
N GLU A 463 -19.66 23.59 16.64
CA GLU A 463 -19.45 24.74 17.54
C GLU A 463 -20.32 25.94 17.17
N SER A 464 -20.66 26.06 15.89
CA SER A 464 -21.72 26.98 15.51
C SER A 464 -23.04 26.28 15.71
N GLU A 465 -24.04 27.01 16.21
CA GLU A 465 -25.38 26.83 15.70
C GLU A 465 -25.26 26.87 14.17
N GLY A 466 -25.06 25.73 13.52
CA GLY A 466 -24.66 25.69 12.12
C GLY A 466 -25.75 26.34 11.25
N CYS A 467 -25.62 26.23 9.93
CA CYS A 467 -26.78 26.44 9.06
C CYS A 467 -28.00 25.55 9.47
N VAL A 468 -27.80 24.57 10.36
CA VAL A 468 -28.81 23.74 11.02
C VAL A 468 -29.54 24.43 12.19
N ASN A 469 -28.90 25.36 12.92
CA ASN A 469 -29.43 26.00 14.13
C ASN A 469 -29.51 27.54 14.08
N THR A 470 -29.00 28.22 13.04
CA THR A 470 -29.43 29.61 12.78
C THR A 470 -30.96 29.60 12.82
N ALA A 471 -31.56 30.33 13.76
CA ALA A 471 -33.01 30.34 13.93
C ALA A 471 -33.69 30.49 12.58
N HIS A 472 -34.23 29.37 12.06
CA HIS A 472 -35.17 29.39 10.96
C HIS A 472 -36.37 30.06 11.59
N THR A 473 -36.67 31.30 11.21
CA THR A 473 -37.96 31.90 11.55
C THR A 473 -39.01 31.03 10.88
N TRP A 474 -39.58 30.11 11.66
CA TRP A 474 -40.76 29.35 11.33
C TRP A 474 -41.88 30.39 11.18
N LEU A 475 -42.27 30.66 9.93
CA LEU A 475 -43.51 31.38 9.65
C LEU A 475 -44.68 30.40 9.70
#